data_AF-A0A541BPR6-F1
#
_entry.id   AF-A0A541BPR6-F1
#
_cell.length_a   1.000
_cell.length_b   1.000
_cell.length_c   1.000
_cell.angle_alpha   90.00
_cell.angle_beta   90.00
_cell.angle_gamma   90.00
#
_symmetry.space_group_name_H-M   'P 1'
#
loop_
_entity.id
_entity.type
_entity.pdbx_description
1 polymer ?
#
loop_
_entity_poly.entity_id
_entity_poly.type
_entity_poly.pdbx_seq_one_letter_code
_entity_poly.pdbx_strand_id
1 'polypeptide(L)' 'EQARRSALSGWLHTYNHHRQHSAIGRNVPFSRLTNVPGQYT' A
#
# COMPACT_ATOMS: atom_id res chain seq x y z
N GLU A 1 -12.73 7.28 -18.01
CA GLU A 1 -12.79 6.19 -17.02
C GLU A 1 -11.82 5.03 -17.29
N GLN A 2 -11.71 4.52 -18.52
CA GLN A 2 -10.79 3.41 -18.89
C GLN A 2 -9.33 3.62 -18.39
N ALA A 3 -8.74 4.79 -18.67
CA ALA A 3 -7.36 5.10 -18.30
C ALA A 3 -7.10 5.01 -16.78
N ARG A 4 -8.06 5.45 -15.96
CA ARG A 4 -7.98 5.40 -14.50
C ARG A 4 -7.99 3.96 -13.99
N ARG A 5 -8.82 3.11 -14.59
CA ARG A 5 -8.90 1.68 -14.26
C ARG A 5 -7.62 0.94 -14.64
N SER A 6 -7.06 1.23 -15.82
CA SER A 6 -5.79 0.66 -16.26
C SER A 6 -4.62 1.05 -15.33
N ALA A 7 -4.63 2.28 -14.82
CA ALA A 7 -3.60 2.77 -13.90
C ALA A 7 -3.76 2.27 -12.45
N LEU A 8 -4.95 1.77 -12.07
CA LEU A 8 -5.29 1.49 -10.67
C LEU A 8 -4.36 0.47 -10.02
N SER A 9 -4.02 -0.61 -10.72
CA SER A 9 -3.16 -1.68 -10.18
C SER A 9 -1.78 -1.16 -9.77
N GLY A 10 -1.09 -0.47 -10.69
CA GLY A 10 0.22 0.12 -10.42
C GLY A 10 0.15 1.21 -9.34
N TRP A 11 -0.92 2.01 -9.35
CA TRP A 11 -1.12 3.04 -8.34
C TRP A 11 -1.29 2.46 -6.93
N LEU A 12 -2.09 1.40 -6.77
CA LEU A 12 -2.29 0.73 -5.47
C LEU A 12 -0.98 0.16 -4.92
N HIS A 13 -0.15 -0.43 -5.78
CA HIS A 13 1.14 -0.96 -5.36
C HIS A 13 2.06 0.15 -4.83
N THR A 14 2.19 1.25 -5.57
CA THR A 14 2.98 2.41 -5.14
C THR A 14 2.45 3.01 -3.86
N TYR A 15 1.13 3.16 -3.74
CA TYR A 15 0.50 3.74 -2.56
C TYR A 15 0.72 2.87 -1.31
N ASN A 16 0.46 1.56 -1.39
CA ASN A 16 0.51 0.67 -0.23
C ASN A 16 1.94 0.33 0.21
N HIS A 17 2.88 0.24 -0.72
CA HIS A 17 4.23 -0.28 -0.44
C HIS A 17 5.35 0.77 -0.44
N HIS A 18 5.15 1.92 -1.08
CA HIS A 18 6.24 2.88 -1.30
C HIS A 18 5.94 4.27 -0.76
N ARG A 19 4.67 4.67 -0.76
CA ARG A 19 4.30 6.02 -0.34
C ARG A 19 4.30 6.13 1.17
N GLN A 20 5.20 6.96 1.70
CA GLN A 20 5.26 7.25 3.12
C GLN A 20 4.15 8.23 3.53
N HIS A 21 3.57 8.00 4.70
CA HIS A 21 2.50 8.82 5.26
C HIS A 21 2.91 9.39 6.63
N SER A 22 2.84 10.72 6.77
CA SER A 22 3.19 11.42 8.01
C SER A 22 2.32 11.00 9.19
N ALA A 23 1.02 10.77 8.96
CA ALA A 23 0.06 10.34 9.97
C ALA A 23 0.38 8.98 10.62
N ILE A 24 1.27 8.18 10.02
CA ILE A 24 1.66 6.86 10.52
C ILE A 24 3.17 6.78 10.79
N GLY A 25 3.78 7.93 11.11
CA GLY A 25 5.20 8.00 11.47
C GLY A 25 6.14 7.89 10.27
N ARG A 26 5.73 8.38 9.10
CA ARG A 26 6.48 8.28 7.83
C ARG A 26 6.67 6.85 7.33
N ASN A 27 5.77 5.94 7.73
CA ASN A 27 5.72 4.58 7.23
C ASN A 27 4.76 4.45 6.04
N VAL A 28 4.78 3.30 5.38
CA VAL A 28 3.88 2.93 4.28
C VAL A 28 2.61 2.27 4.83
N PRO A 29 1.44 2.37 4.16
CA PRO A 29 0.20 1.81 4.66
C PRO A 29 0.27 0.32 5.01
N PHE A 30 0.98 -0.48 4.20
CA PHE A 30 1.14 -1.92 4.40
C PHE A 30 1.82 -2.28 5.73
N SER A 31 2.67 -1.40 6.28
CA SER A 31 3.40 -1.68 7.53
C SER A 31 2.49 -1.75 8.76
N ARG A 32 1.23 -1.35 8.64
CA ARG A 32 0.24 -1.41 9.74
C ARG A 32 -0.65 -2.65 9.68
N LEU A 33 -0.54 -3.45 8.62
CA LEU A 33 -1.30 -4.68 8.52
C LEU A 33 -0.66 -5.72 9.43
N THR A 34 -1.46 -6.27 10.34
CA THR A 34 -1.02 -7.28 11.31
C THR A 34 -1.42 -8.69 10.90
N ASN A 35 -2.42 -8.84 10.03
CA ASN A 35 -2.94 -10.12 9.55
C ASN A 35 -2.60 -10.33 8.07
N VAL A 36 -1.31 -10.41 7.76
CA VAL A 36 -0.82 -10.69 6.41
C VAL A 36 -0.34 -12.15 6.36
N PRO A 37 -0.74 -12.94 5.34
CA PRO A 37 -0.19 -14.28 5.13
C PRO A 37 1.34 -14.26 5.13
N GLY A 38 1.97 -15.12 5.92
CA GLY A 38 3.44 -15.19 6.04
C GLY A 38 4.07 -14.31 7.12
N GLN A 39 3.30 -13.54 7.90
CA GLN A 39 3.82 -12.80 9.07
C GLN A 39 3.82 -13.60 10.38
N TYR A 40 3.06 -14.68 10.46
CA TYR A 40 3.05 -15.56 11.62
C TYR A 40 3.87 -16.82 11.31
N THR A 41 5.09 -16.88 11.85
CA THR A 41 5.97 -18.05 11.89
C THR A 41 6.29 -18.41 13.32
#